data_AF-A0A7I5E9Z6-F1
#
_entry.id   AF-A0A7I5E9Z6-F1
#
_cell.length_a   1.000
_cell.length_b   1.000
_cell.length_c   1.000
_cell.angle_alpha   90.00
_cell.angle_beta   90.00
_cell.angle_gamma   90.00
#
_symmetry.space_group_name_H-M   'P 1'
#
loop_
_entity.id
_entity.type
_entity.pdbx_description
1 polymer ?
#
loop_
_entity_poly.entity_id
_entity_poly.type
_entity_poly.pdbx_seq_one_letter_code
_entity_poly.pdbx_strand_id
1 'polypeptide(L)'
;MPKSAESPLARSFGATLLKHEYFHGLLPREDVAILLIKHGDFLLRLSEADSLGTKLETVLSVMHDPKSRYHGHDIEARMEYLVHIIVQYSKKKCYVVPEQTFHSISDLITYYLNHTMIFRSQQIQLNRGVGLASWEFRADSLQLDQLICMFSCGEVRRGKILRKDTDPTDVAIKTVGGRSQEAKEKIRELMVQCRLLNDLYHPCVVQHFGVCLIGQPNCFVFEYVSDGRLDDWLRAHRNLKRDDLLLMVMSAGWGLEYLHQNTILHRNIAAKNCLYDKQFVKLSGFGKIKKTDSYTMKSSRKMAIKWMAPESIESSVFTQKSDVYGYGILIYEIFAVKEPYEGRSTAEAKSLVILENDRPDFPGHMMNKLSEVVKEKMWAINPEKRGTMRQIMVWMQAYTGMELRIVGGEGRSVAAIHQKMDALITKDVELQSLPGFEKTQAKTFVHKKRKK
;
A
#
# COMPACT_ATOMS: atom_id res chain seq x y z
N MET A 1 -15.54 -37.98 13.83
CA MET A 1 -15.18 -36.89 12.90
C MET A 1 -15.76 -35.59 13.45
N PRO A 2 -14.94 -34.60 13.82
CA PRO A 2 -15.48 -33.30 14.21
C PRO A 2 -16.09 -32.65 12.97
N LYS A 3 -17.33 -32.15 13.09
CA LYS A 3 -17.96 -31.30 12.07
C LYS A 3 -17.00 -30.13 11.80
N SER A 4 -16.54 -29.99 10.55
CA SER A 4 -15.78 -28.83 10.11
C SER A 4 -16.63 -27.59 10.41
N ALA A 5 -16.25 -26.81 11.42
CA ALA A 5 -16.81 -25.49 11.60
C ALA A 5 -16.60 -24.73 10.28
N GLU A 6 -17.69 -24.33 9.61
CA GLU A 6 -17.58 -23.49 8.43
C GLU A 6 -16.70 -22.28 8.79
N SER A 7 -15.67 -22.05 7.98
CA SER A 7 -14.79 -20.88 8.15
C SER A 7 -15.67 -19.63 8.31
N PRO A 8 -15.37 -18.70 9.24
CA PRO A 8 -16.13 -17.46 9.39
C PRO A 8 -16.24 -16.64 8.09
N LEU A 9 -15.36 -16.90 7.13
CA LEU A 9 -15.33 -16.32 5.77
C LEU A 9 -16.38 -16.90 4.82
N ALA A 10 -16.94 -18.07 5.14
CA ALA A 10 -17.84 -18.85 4.30
C ALA A 10 -19.32 -18.45 4.41
N ARG A 11 -19.62 -17.18 4.77
CA ARG A 11 -20.95 -16.60 4.49
C ARG A 11 -21.05 -16.37 2.98
N SER A 12 -21.20 -17.47 2.25
CA SER A 12 -20.89 -17.57 0.83
C SER A 12 -21.89 -16.81 -0.04
N PHE A 13 -21.36 -16.16 -1.08
CA PHE A 13 -22.11 -15.88 -2.31
C PHE A 13 -22.74 -17.17 -2.86
N GLY A 14 -23.78 -17.09 -3.68
CA GLY A 14 -24.54 -18.27 -4.12
C GLY A 14 -23.63 -19.44 -4.55
N ALA A 15 -23.80 -20.60 -3.93
CA ALA A 15 -22.86 -21.74 -4.01
C ALA A 15 -22.53 -22.19 -5.44
N THR A 16 -23.42 -21.94 -6.41
CA THR A 16 -23.19 -22.21 -7.83
C THR A 16 -22.10 -21.30 -8.42
N LEU A 17 -22.05 -20.02 -8.04
CA LEU A 17 -21.06 -19.08 -8.55
C LEU A 17 -19.63 -19.45 -8.14
N LEU A 18 -19.46 -19.95 -6.92
CA LEU A 18 -18.16 -20.36 -6.37
C LEU A 18 -17.52 -21.55 -7.10
N LYS A 19 -18.26 -22.24 -7.97
CA LYS A 19 -17.72 -23.35 -8.78
C LYS A 19 -17.01 -22.87 -10.04
N HIS A 20 -17.20 -21.62 -10.45
CA HIS A 20 -16.61 -21.09 -11.67
C HIS A 20 -15.24 -20.49 -11.38
N GLU A 21 -14.23 -20.91 -12.15
CA GLU A 21 -12.85 -20.40 -12.01
C GLU A 21 -12.72 -18.92 -12.36
N TYR A 22 -13.61 -18.43 -13.22
CA TYR A 22 -13.72 -17.04 -13.67
C TYR A 22 -14.68 -16.19 -12.82
N PHE A 23 -14.96 -16.59 -11.58
CA PHE A 23 -15.77 -15.81 -10.64
C PHE A 23 -14.91 -15.07 -9.61
N HIS A 24 -14.89 -13.74 -9.67
CA HIS A 24 -14.00 -12.87 -8.89
C HIS A 24 -14.68 -12.20 -7.68
N GLY A 25 -15.87 -12.64 -7.29
CA GLY A 25 -16.57 -12.07 -6.12
C GLY A 25 -16.85 -10.58 -6.30
N LEU A 26 -16.45 -9.75 -5.31
CA LEU A 26 -16.70 -8.30 -5.29
C LEU A 26 -15.62 -7.45 -6.00
N LEU A 27 -14.92 -8.01 -7.00
CA LEU A 27 -13.89 -7.31 -7.76
C LEU A 27 -14.39 -5.96 -8.30
N PRO A 28 -13.73 -4.82 -7.97
CA PRO A 28 -14.09 -3.50 -8.49
C PRO A 28 -13.91 -3.41 -10.01
N ARG A 29 -14.69 -2.53 -10.66
CA ARG A 29 -14.61 -2.32 -12.12
C ARG A 29 -13.22 -1.93 -12.60
N GLU A 30 -12.50 -1.15 -11.80
CA GLU A 30 -11.14 -0.72 -12.11
C GLU A 30 -10.17 -1.90 -12.24
N ASP A 31 -10.33 -2.92 -11.41
CA ASP A 31 -9.48 -4.11 -11.43
C ASP A 31 -9.88 -5.07 -12.56
N VAL A 32 -11.15 -5.06 -12.99
CA VAL A 32 -11.59 -5.83 -14.18
C VAL A 32 -10.79 -5.43 -15.42
N ALA A 33 -10.51 -4.13 -15.60
CA ALA A 33 -9.72 -3.65 -16.73
C ALA A 33 -8.27 -4.15 -16.69
N ILE A 34 -7.74 -4.45 -15.51
CA ILE A 34 -6.39 -5.02 -15.38
C ILE A 34 -6.37 -6.46 -15.89
N LEU A 35 -7.47 -7.21 -15.70
CA LEU A 35 -7.55 -8.65 -15.99
C LEU A 35 -8.04 -8.99 -17.39
N LEU A 36 -9.02 -8.24 -17.93
CA LEU A 36 -9.58 -8.51 -19.26
C LEU A 36 -8.77 -7.77 -20.32
N ILE A 37 -7.94 -8.51 -21.06
CA ILE A 37 -6.93 -7.92 -21.97
C ILE A 37 -7.30 -8.16 -23.42
N LYS A 38 -7.66 -9.40 -23.80
CA LYS A 38 -7.94 -9.78 -25.18
C LYS A 38 -9.43 -9.68 -25.49
N HIS A 39 -9.76 -9.44 -26.76
CA HIS A 39 -11.15 -9.46 -27.21
C HIS A 39 -11.85 -10.78 -26.86
N GLY A 40 -13.02 -10.68 -26.25
CA GLY A 40 -13.83 -11.81 -25.77
C GLY A 40 -13.33 -12.43 -24.46
N ASP A 41 -12.29 -11.88 -23.82
CA ASP A 41 -11.99 -12.20 -22.43
C ASP A 41 -13.19 -11.80 -21.56
N PHE A 42 -13.60 -12.68 -20.66
CA PHE A 42 -14.71 -12.40 -19.76
C PHE A 42 -14.46 -12.92 -18.36
N LEU A 43 -15.18 -12.34 -17.40
CA LEU A 43 -15.27 -12.82 -16.04
C LEU A 43 -16.65 -12.56 -15.44
N LEU A 44 -16.98 -13.31 -14.38
CA LEU A 44 -18.15 -13.09 -13.53
C LEU A 44 -17.72 -12.37 -12.26
N ARG A 45 -18.52 -11.38 -11.85
CA ARG A 45 -18.37 -10.70 -10.57
C ARG A 45 -19.74 -10.36 -9.99
N LEU A 46 -19.75 -9.90 -8.76
CA LEU A 46 -20.90 -9.30 -8.12
C LEU A 46 -20.77 -7.78 -8.16
N SER A 47 -21.91 -7.11 -8.34
CA SER A 47 -22.04 -5.66 -8.24
C SER A 47 -23.22 -5.34 -7.35
N GLU A 48 -23.14 -4.26 -6.60
CA GLU A 48 -24.29 -3.73 -5.88
C GLU A 48 -25.29 -3.14 -6.88
N ALA A 49 -26.56 -3.50 -6.73
CA ALA A 49 -27.66 -3.07 -7.58
C ALA A 49 -28.31 -1.76 -7.09
N ASP A 50 -28.11 -1.43 -5.81
CA ASP A 50 -28.66 -0.27 -5.13
C ASP A 50 -27.57 0.52 -4.39
N SER A 51 -27.81 1.80 -4.15
CA SER A 51 -26.89 2.66 -3.40
C SER A 51 -26.66 2.18 -1.97
N LEU A 52 -27.68 1.54 -1.38
CA LEU A 52 -27.64 0.95 -0.05
C LEU A 52 -26.82 -0.35 0.01
N GLY A 53 -26.45 -0.95 -1.13
CA GLY A 53 -25.69 -2.19 -1.21
C GLY A 53 -26.43 -3.40 -0.63
N THR A 54 -27.76 -3.37 -0.53
CA THR A 54 -28.54 -4.47 0.05
C THR A 54 -28.66 -5.63 -0.93
N LYS A 55 -28.75 -5.31 -2.24
CA LYS A 55 -28.92 -6.29 -3.30
C LYS A 55 -27.64 -6.42 -4.14
N LEU A 56 -27.19 -7.66 -4.31
CA LEU A 56 -26.09 -8.00 -5.21
C LEU A 56 -26.65 -8.59 -6.50
N GLU A 57 -26.07 -8.14 -7.61
CA GLU A 57 -26.36 -8.65 -8.95
C GLU A 57 -25.12 -9.32 -9.52
N THR A 58 -25.33 -10.44 -10.19
CA THR A 58 -24.27 -11.09 -10.98
C THR A 58 -24.05 -10.29 -12.25
N VAL A 59 -22.80 -9.93 -12.51
CA VAL A 59 -22.39 -9.17 -13.69
C VAL A 59 -21.38 -9.99 -14.48
N LEU A 60 -21.69 -10.22 -15.76
CA LEU A 60 -20.78 -10.71 -16.77
C LEU A 60 -20.03 -9.50 -17.35
N SER A 61 -18.72 -9.42 -17.12
CA SER A 61 -17.87 -8.38 -17.69
C SER A 61 -17.08 -8.96 -18.85
N VAL A 62 -17.05 -8.28 -20.00
CA VAL A 62 -16.44 -8.77 -21.24
C VAL A 62 -15.60 -7.67 -21.88
N MET A 63 -14.39 -8.01 -22.34
CA MET A 63 -13.58 -7.12 -23.17
C MET A 63 -14.07 -7.16 -24.62
N HIS A 64 -14.66 -6.07 -25.10
CA HIS A 64 -15.24 -5.97 -26.43
C HIS A 64 -14.43 -5.03 -27.34
N ASP A 65 -13.34 -5.56 -27.89
CA ASP A 65 -12.56 -4.87 -28.93
C ASP A 65 -12.48 -5.67 -30.25
N PRO A 66 -13.59 -5.79 -31.00
CA PRO A 66 -13.64 -6.64 -32.21
C PRO A 66 -12.72 -6.16 -33.34
N LYS A 67 -12.30 -4.89 -33.30
CA LYS A 67 -11.41 -4.28 -34.29
C LYS A 67 -9.94 -4.23 -33.82
N SER A 68 -9.64 -4.79 -32.65
CA SER A 68 -8.31 -4.76 -32.04
C SER A 68 -7.70 -3.35 -32.03
N ARG A 69 -8.49 -2.32 -31.69
CA ARG A 69 -8.04 -0.91 -31.70
C ARG A 69 -7.29 -0.52 -30.44
N TYR A 70 -7.45 -1.28 -29.36
CA TYR A 70 -6.70 -1.04 -28.14
C TYR A 70 -5.27 -1.58 -28.27
N HIS A 71 -4.32 -0.67 -28.34
CA HIS A 71 -2.87 -0.98 -28.37
C HIS A 71 -2.12 -0.40 -27.16
N GLY A 72 -2.85 0.21 -26.22
CA GLY A 72 -2.26 0.95 -25.11
C GLY A 72 -1.94 0.09 -23.88
N HIS A 73 -1.16 0.67 -22.96
CA HIS A 73 -1.02 0.20 -21.59
C HIS A 73 -1.91 0.99 -20.61
N ASP A 74 -2.65 1.98 -21.11
CA ASP A 74 -3.53 2.81 -20.29
C ASP A 74 -4.78 2.04 -19.88
N ILE A 75 -4.99 1.95 -18.56
CA ILE A 75 -6.13 1.26 -17.95
C ILE A 75 -7.41 2.07 -18.15
N GLU A 76 -7.35 3.41 -18.13
CA GLU A 76 -8.54 4.26 -18.28
C GLU A 76 -9.13 4.10 -19.69
N ALA A 77 -8.29 4.21 -20.73
CA ALA A 77 -8.71 3.93 -22.10
C ALA A 77 -9.26 2.50 -22.29
N ARG A 78 -8.75 1.51 -21.53
CA ARG A 78 -9.25 0.13 -21.63
C ARG A 78 -10.66 -0.04 -21.08
N MET A 79 -11.03 0.72 -20.06
CA MET A 79 -12.37 0.65 -19.48
C MET A 79 -13.47 0.96 -20.50
N GLU A 80 -13.19 1.77 -21.52
CA GLU A 80 -14.14 2.11 -22.59
C GLU A 80 -14.52 0.90 -23.46
N TYR A 81 -13.68 -0.13 -23.49
CA TYR A 81 -13.90 -1.37 -24.26
C TYR A 81 -14.58 -2.45 -23.41
N LEU A 82 -14.78 -2.23 -22.11
CA LEU A 82 -15.44 -3.20 -21.24
C LEU A 82 -16.95 -3.07 -21.33
N VAL A 83 -17.61 -4.19 -21.63
CA VAL A 83 -19.06 -4.31 -21.54
C VAL A 83 -19.41 -5.05 -20.25
N HIS A 84 -20.27 -4.44 -19.43
CA HIS A 84 -20.77 -5.03 -18.19
C HIS A 84 -22.26 -5.35 -18.34
N ILE A 85 -22.60 -6.64 -18.28
CA ILE A 85 -23.93 -7.17 -18.53
C ILE A 85 -24.47 -7.77 -17.24
N ILE A 86 -25.59 -7.25 -16.75
CA ILE A 86 -26.26 -7.80 -15.57
C ILE A 86 -26.99 -9.08 -15.97
N VAL A 87 -26.68 -10.18 -15.28
CA VAL A 87 -27.42 -11.44 -15.43
C VAL A 87 -28.75 -11.30 -14.71
N GLN A 88 -29.83 -11.37 -15.47
CA GLN A 88 -31.20 -11.30 -15.00
C GLN A 88 -31.70 -12.69 -14.60
N TYR A 89 -32.64 -12.74 -13.66
CA TYR A 89 -33.24 -13.99 -13.18
C TYR A 89 -34.76 -13.90 -13.24
N SER A 90 -35.41 -14.90 -13.82
CA SER A 90 -36.87 -15.01 -13.89
C SER A 90 -37.30 -16.47 -13.86
N LYS A 91 -38.32 -16.82 -13.05
CA LYS A 91 -38.87 -18.19 -12.95
C LYS A 91 -37.80 -19.29 -12.81
N LYS A 92 -36.78 -19.07 -11.96
CA LYS A 92 -35.61 -19.95 -11.74
C LYS A 92 -34.68 -20.14 -12.95
N LYS A 93 -34.86 -19.35 -14.01
CA LYS A 93 -33.94 -19.28 -15.15
C LYS A 93 -33.11 -17.99 -15.09
N CYS A 94 -31.93 -18.01 -15.68
CA CYS A 94 -31.09 -16.83 -15.86
C CYS A 94 -30.95 -16.47 -17.34
N TYR A 95 -30.75 -15.19 -17.62
CA TYR A 95 -30.57 -14.68 -18.98
C TYR A 95 -29.79 -13.36 -18.97
N VAL A 96 -29.15 -13.05 -20.10
CA VAL A 96 -28.54 -11.73 -20.36
C VAL A 96 -29.24 -10.99 -21.51
N VAL A 97 -30.00 -11.74 -22.30
CA VAL A 97 -30.83 -11.28 -23.41
C VAL A 97 -32.21 -11.94 -23.23
N PRO A 98 -33.33 -11.19 -23.13
CA PRO A 98 -34.64 -11.72 -22.74
C PRO A 98 -35.15 -12.91 -23.57
N GLU A 99 -34.78 -12.95 -24.85
CA GLU A 99 -35.20 -13.95 -25.82
C GLU A 99 -34.58 -15.34 -25.54
N GLN A 100 -33.48 -15.40 -24.79
CA GLN A 100 -32.74 -16.63 -24.54
C GLN A 100 -32.53 -16.85 -23.03
N THR A 101 -33.15 -17.91 -22.49
CA THR A 101 -33.13 -18.22 -21.05
C THR A 101 -32.48 -19.57 -20.76
N PHE A 102 -31.84 -19.68 -19.59
CA PHE A 102 -31.02 -20.83 -19.22
C PHE A 102 -31.34 -21.30 -17.80
N HIS A 103 -31.12 -22.58 -17.50
CA HIS A 103 -31.35 -23.14 -16.16
C HIS A 103 -30.23 -22.81 -15.17
N SER A 104 -29.02 -22.56 -15.67
CA SER A 104 -27.87 -22.18 -14.86
C SER A 104 -26.96 -21.20 -15.59
N ILE A 105 -26.10 -20.53 -14.81
CA ILE A 105 -25.05 -19.65 -15.36
C ILE A 105 -24.06 -20.47 -16.19
N SER A 106 -23.78 -21.72 -15.81
CA SER A 106 -22.96 -22.64 -16.61
C SER A 106 -23.54 -22.82 -18.01
N ASP A 107 -24.85 -23.07 -18.13
CA ASP A 107 -25.51 -23.26 -19.42
C ASP A 107 -25.48 -21.97 -20.25
N LEU A 108 -25.71 -20.83 -19.60
CA LEU A 108 -25.64 -19.50 -20.22
C LEU A 108 -24.26 -19.25 -20.82
N ILE A 109 -23.20 -19.45 -20.03
CA ILE A 109 -21.81 -19.23 -20.49
C ILE A 109 -21.44 -20.23 -21.59
N THR A 110 -21.77 -21.50 -21.43
CA THR A 110 -21.49 -22.55 -22.42
C THR A 110 -22.14 -22.23 -23.77
N TYR A 111 -23.36 -21.70 -23.75
CA TYR A 111 -24.04 -21.26 -24.96
C TYR A 111 -23.32 -20.09 -25.63
N TYR A 112 -23.01 -19.02 -24.90
CA TYR A 112 -22.40 -17.80 -25.46
C TYR A 112 -20.90 -17.90 -25.76
N LEU A 113 -20.23 -18.99 -25.35
CA LEU A 113 -18.92 -19.37 -25.89
C LEU A 113 -18.99 -19.80 -27.36
N ASN A 114 -20.16 -20.25 -27.82
CA ASN A 114 -20.38 -20.76 -29.17
C ASN A 114 -21.33 -19.88 -30.00
N HIS A 115 -21.96 -18.88 -29.38
CA HIS A 115 -22.97 -18.04 -30.02
C HIS A 115 -22.72 -16.56 -29.72
N THR A 116 -22.92 -15.71 -30.71
CA THR A 116 -22.85 -14.26 -30.55
C THR A 116 -24.07 -13.73 -29.82
N MET A 117 -23.84 -12.94 -28.78
CA MET A 117 -24.86 -12.21 -28.04
C MET A 117 -25.11 -10.86 -28.71
N ILE A 118 -26.38 -10.50 -28.93
CA ILE A 118 -26.76 -9.14 -29.32
C ILE A 118 -27.14 -8.37 -28.05
N PHE A 119 -26.31 -7.42 -27.65
CA PHE A 119 -26.54 -6.63 -26.45
C PHE A 119 -26.34 -5.14 -26.76
N ARG A 120 -27.38 -4.32 -26.54
CA ARG A 120 -27.37 -2.87 -26.87
C ARG A 120 -26.88 -2.57 -28.29
N SER A 121 -27.37 -3.34 -29.26
CA SER A 121 -26.97 -3.25 -30.68
C SER A 121 -25.50 -3.59 -30.98
N GLN A 122 -24.79 -4.19 -30.03
CA GLN A 122 -23.42 -4.70 -30.22
C GLN A 122 -23.44 -6.22 -30.30
N GLN A 123 -22.55 -6.77 -31.15
CA GLN A 123 -22.33 -8.21 -31.29
C GLN A 123 -21.19 -8.63 -30.35
N ILE A 124 -21.53 -9.22 -29.22
CA ILE A 124 -20.59 -9.60 -28.17
C ILE A 124 -20.36 -11.12 -28.22
N GLN A 125 -19.11 -11.55 -28.26
CA GLN A 125 -18.73 -12.95 -28.23
C GLN A 125 -17.86 -13.23 -26.99
N LEU A 126 -18.12 -14.36 -26.33
CA LEU A 126 -17.27 -14.85 -25.25
C LEU A 126 -16.23 -15.80 -25.83
N ASN A 127 -14.96 -15.63 -25.45
CA ASN A 127 -13.85 -16.44 -25.94
C ASN A 127 -13.12 -17.17 -24.81
N ARG A 128 -12.74 -16.44 -23.74
CA ARG A 128 -11.94 -17.01 -22.64
C ARG A 128 -12.45 -16.52 -21.28
N GLY A 129 -12.83 -17.44 -20.41
CA GLY A 129 -13.06 -17.15 -19.00
C GLY A 129 -11.73 -16.88 -18.31
N VAL A 130 -11.52 -15.66 -17.84
CA VAL A 130 -10.31 -15.26 -17.12
C VAL A 130 -10.47 -15.69 -15.67
N GLY A 131 -9.55 -16.54 -15.19
CA GLY A 131 -9.53 -16.99 -13.81
C GLY A 131 -8.93 -15.96 -12.84
N LEU A 132 -8.94 -16.29 -11.55
CA LEU A 132 -8.37 -15.45 -10.49
C LEU A 132 -6.92 -15.06 -10.76
N ALA A 133 -6.58 -13.80 -10.50
CA ALA A 133 -5.21 -13.33 -10.55
C ALA A 133 -4.34 -13.96 -9.46
N SER A 134 -3.02 -13.92 -9.61
CA SER A 134 -2.06 -14.45 -8.62
C SER A 134 -2.16 -13.80 -7.23
N TRP A 135 -2.72 -12.59 -7.16
CA TRP A 135 -2.98 -11.83 -5.94
C TRP A 135 -4.41 -11.98 -5.42
N GLU A 136 -5.28 -12.73 -6.10
CA GLU A 136 -6.64 -13.04 -5.63
C GLU A 136 -6.67 -14.37 -4.89
N PHE A 137 -7.04 -14.34 -3.61
CA PHE A 137 -7.24 -15.51 -2.79
C PHE A 137 -8.71 -15.93 -2.75
N ARG A 138 -8.93 -17.24 -2.67
CA ARG A 138 -10.21 -17.82 -2.30
C ARG A 138 -10.34 -17.85 -0.78
N ALA A 139 -11.58 -17.83 -0.28
CA ALA A 139 -11.85 -17.87 1.16
C ALA A 139 -11.32 -19.14 1.85
N ASP A 140 -11.28 -20.27 1.15
CA ASP A 140 -10.74 -21.55 1.65
C ASP A 140 -9.20 -21.58 1.70
N SER A 141 -8.53 -20.64 1.02
CA SER A 141 -7.08 -20.48 1.06
C SER A 141 -6.61 -19.61 2.23
N LEU A 142 -7.53 -19.02 3.00
CA LEU A 142 -7.21 -18.15 4.13
C LEU A 142 -7.82 -18.68 5.43
N GLN A 143 -6.99 -18.79 6.45
CA GLN A 143 -7.41 -19.08 7.81
C GLN A 143 -7.25 -17.82 8.68
N LEU A 144 -8.34 -17.37 9.31
CA LEU A 144 -8.31 -16.27 10.28
C LEU A 144 -8.07 -16.84 11.69
N ASP A 145 -7.05 -16.36 12.37
CA ASP A 145 -6.68 -16.77 13.72
C ASP A 145 -6.91 -15.63 14.72
N GLN A 146 -5.87 -15.20 15.45
CA GLN A 146 -5.94 -14.25 16.57
C GLN A 146 -6.23 -12.81 16.13
N LEU A 147 -7.11 -12.10 16.84
CA LEU A 147 -7.30 -10.66 16.67
C LEU A 147 -6.04 -9.90 17.13
N ILE A 148 -5.48 -9.05 16.27
CA ILE A 148 -4.32 -8.19 16.57
C ILE A 148 -4.82 -6.82 17.03
N CYS A 149 -5.67 -6.17 16.23
CA CYS A 149 -6.24 -4.86 16.56
C CYS A 149 -7.53 -4.57 15.79
N MET A 150 -8.29 -3.58 16.24
CA MET A 150 -9.44 -3.05 15.52
C MET A 150 -9.17 -1.64 14.98
N PHE A 151 -9.84 -1.28 13.89
CA PHE A 151 -9.88 0.07 13.34
C PHE A 151 -11.33 0.44 13.00
N SER A 152 -11.60 1.69 12.62
CA SER A 152 -12.98 2.23 12.53
C SER A 152 -13.96 1.41 11.67
N CYS A 153 -13.44 0.67 10.69
CA CYS A 153 -14.22 -0.04 9.67
C CYS A 153 -13.81 -1.50 9.54
N GLY A 154 -13.15 -2.08 10.56
CA GLY A 154 -12.76 -3.48 10.51
C GLY A 154 -11.71 -3.87 11.55
N GLU A 155 -11.05 -5.00 11.30
CA GLU A 155 -10.05 -5.55 12.21
C GLU A 155 -8.84 -6.10 11.46
N VAL A 156 -7.73 -6.22 12.17
CA VAL A 156 -6.52 -6.90 11.70
C VAL A 156 -6.36 -8.14 12.56
N ARG A 157 -6.24 -9.29 11.92
CA ARG A 157 -6.02 -10.59 12.58
C ARG A 157 -4.70 -11.19 12.10
N ARG A 158 -4.05 -11.97 12.95
CA ARG A 158 -3.11 -12.99 12.48
C ARG A 158 -3.91 -14.07 11.76
N GLY A 159 -3.33 -14.68 10.75
CA GLY A 159 -3.90 -15.80 10.05
C GLY A 159 -2.85 -16.54 9.24
N LYS A 160 -3.32 -17.44 8.38
CA LYS A 160 -2.45 -18.26 7.53
C LYS A 160 -2.96 -18.30 6.11
N ILE A 161 -2.05 -18.21 5.15
CA ILE A 161 -2.30 -18.64 3.77
C ILE A 161 -2.10 -20.15 3.72
N LEU A 162 -3.14 -20.86 3.30
CA LEU A 162 -3.14 -22.30 3.09
C LEU A 162 -2.85 -22.60 1.62
N ARG A 163 -1.83 -23.42 1.36
CA ARG A 163 -1.51 -23.94 0.02
C ARG A 163 -1.50 -25.46 0.09
N LYS A 164 -1.86 -26.12 -1.01
CA LYS A 164 -1.94 -27.60 -1.05
C LYS A 164 -0.58 -28.28 -0.84
N ASP A 165 0.48 -27.67 -1.36
CA ASP A 165 1.80 -28.32 -1.48
C ASP A 165 2.92 -27.61 -0.70
N THR A 166 2.58 -26.64 0.16
CA THR A 166 3.57 -25.95 0.99
C THR A 166 3.05 -25.70 2.39
N ASP A 167 3.97 -25.56 3.34
CA ASP A 167 3.62 -25.17 4.70
C ASP A 167 2.80 -23.86 4.72
N PRO A 168 1.82 -23.76 5.63
CA PRO A 168 1.06 -22.54 5.82
C PRO A 168 1.97 -21.34 6.10
N THR A 169 1.71 -20.22 5.44
CA THR A 169 2.46 -18.98 5.65
C THR A 169 1.70 -18.07 6.62
N ASP A 170 2.32 -17.68 7.73
CA ASP A 170 1.76 -16.70 8.67
C ASP A 170 1.59 -15.33 8.01
N VAL A 171 0.42 -14.72 8.23
CA VAL A 171 0.02 -13.44 7.60
C VAL A 171 -0.77 -12.54 8.53
N ALA A 172 -0.72 -11.24 8.28
CA ALA A 172 -1.63 -10.27 8.87
C ALA A 172 -2.79 -10.03 7.89
N ILE A 173 -4.00 -10.36 8.29
CA ILE A 173 -5.20 -10.24 7.47
C ILE A 173 -6.04 -9.08 7.99
N LYS A 174 -6.10 -8.02 7.19
CA LYS A 174 -6.98 -6.89 7.44
C LYS A 174 -8.35 -7.18 6.83
N THR A 175 -9.37 -7.21 7.66
CA THR A 175 -10.74 -7.53 7.25
C THR A 175 -11.60 -6.27 7.29
N VAL A 176 -12.45 -6.10 6.27
CA VAL A 176 -13.51 -5.09 6.25
C VAL A 176 -14.81 -5.83 5.97
N GLY A 177 -15.66 -5.88 7.00
CA GLY A 177 -16.96 -6.54 6.93
C GLY A 177 -18.09 -5.59 6.57
N GLY A 178 -19.12 -6.14 5.95
CA GLY A 178 -20.35 -5.40 5.68
C GLY A 178 -20.27 -4.55 4.42
N ARG A 179 -21.35 -3.79 4.20
CA ARG A 179 -21.61 -3.04 2.96
C ARG A 179 -22.07 -1.60 3.24
N SER A 180 -21.73 -1.05 4.41
CA SER A 180 -22.00 0.37 4.71
C SER A 180 -21.20 1.28 3.79
N GLN A 181 -21.63 2.53 3.60
CA GLN A 181 -20.88 3.50 2.79
C GLN A 181 -19.43 3.67 3.27
N GLU A 182 -19.23 3.70 4.59
CA GLU A 182 -17.90 3.79 5.20
C GLU A 182 -17.04 2.54 4.90
N ALA A 183 -17.62 1.34 4.96
CA ALA A 183 -16.92 0.11 4.57
C ALA A 183 -16.54 0.12 3.08
N LYS A 184 -17.44 0.59 2.20
CA LYS A 184 -17.18 0.70 0.75
C LYS A 184 -16.03 1.68 0.47
N GLU A 185 -16.05 2.85 1.09
CA GLU A 185 -14.96 3.82 1.00
C GLU A 185 -13.65 3.21 1.49
N LYS A 186 -13.70 2.44 2.59
CA LYS A 186 -12.49 1.80 3.09
C LYS A 186 -11.94 0.74 2.15
N ILE A 187 -12.80 -0.11 1.61
CA ILE A 187 -12.40 -1.12 0.63
C ILE A 187 -11.75 -0.46 -0.59
N ARG A 188 -12.32 0.64 -1.10
CA ARG A 188 -11.70 1.41 -2.20
C ARG A 188 -10.31 1.94 -1.82
N GLU A 189 -10.17 2.53 -0.64
CA GLU A 189 -8.87 3.00 -0.16
C GLU A 189 -7.84 1.86 -0.07
N LEU A 190 -8.24 0.70 0.44
CA LEU A 190 -7.37 -0.47 0.57
C LEU A 190 -7.01 -1.08 -0.78
N MET A 191 -7.96 -1.18 -1.72
CA MET A 191 -7.67 -1.65 -3.08
C MET A 191 -6.64 -0.76 -3.79
N VAL A 192 -6.80 0.57 -3.68
CA VAL A 192 -5.79 1.52 -4.22
C VAL A 192 -4.42 1.29 -3.59
N GLN A 193 -4.35 1.04 -2.27
CA GLN A 193 -3.09 0.72 -1.60
C GLN A 193 -2.49 -0.58 -2.10
N CYS A 194 -3.30 -1.65 -2.19
CA CYS A 194 -2.85 -2.96 -2.62
C CYS A 194 -2.27 -2.93 -4.03
N ARG A 195 -2.89 -2.19 -4.96
CA ARG A 195 -2.36 -1.96 -6.31
C ARG A 195 -0.97 -1.31 -6.30
N LEU A 196 -0.75 -0.33 -5.42
CA LEU A 196 0.54 0.34 -5.32
C LEU A 196 1.62 -0.53 -4.67
N LEU A 197 1.22 -1.46 -3.79
CA LEU A 197 2.13 -2.36 -3.07
C LEU A 197 2.42 -3.66 -3.81
N ASN A 198 1.61 -4.01 -4.82
CA ASN A 198 1.65 -5.32 -5.48
C ASN A 198 3.01 -5.63 -6.15
N ASP A 199 3.67 -4.58 -6.65
CA ASP A 199 4.95 -4.69 -7.36
C ASP A 199 6.14 -4.23 -6.50
N LEU A 200 5.93 -4.02 -5.20
CA LEU A 200 6.97 -3.61 -4.27
C LEU A 200 7.50 -4.81 -3.51
N TYR A 201 8.83 -4.99 -3.55
CA TYR A 201 9.53 -6.06 -2.85
C TYR A 201 10.78 -5.50 -2.21
N HIS A 202 10.74 -5.29 -0.90
CA HIS A 202 11.88 -4.76 -0.15
C HIS A 202 11.83 -5.22 1.32
N PRO A 203 12.95 -5.66 1.92
CA PRO A 203 12.97 -6.20 3.28
C PRO A 203 12.46 -5.24 4.35
N CYS A 204 12.63 -3.93 4.14
CA CYS A 204 12.21 -2.86 5.06
C CYS A 204 10.86 -2.22 4.70
N VAL A 205 10.03 -2.88 3.87
CA VAL A 205 8.67 -2.45 3.52
C VAL A 205 7.77 -3.66 3.72
N VAL A 206 6.68 -3.51 4.48
CA VAL A 206 5.74 -4.62 4.72
C VAL A 206 5.15 -5.11 3.40
N GLN A 207 5.30 -6.40 3.11
CA GLN A 207 4.84 -6.99 1.85
C GLN A 207 3.31 -7.11 1.82
N HIS A 208 2.71 -6.74 0.69
CA HIS A 208 1.34 -7.13 0.35
C HIS A 208 1.36 -8.44 -0.43
N PHE A 209 0.53 -9.41 -0.03
CA PHE A 209 0.44 -10.72 -0.70
C PHE A 209 -0.79 -10.85 -1.61
N GLY A 210 -1.88 -10.12 -1.34
CA GLY A 210 -3.09 -10.20 -2.13
C GLY A 210 -4.37 -9.89 -1.35
N VAL A 211 -5.51 -10.14 -1.99
CA VAL A 211 -6.83 -9.87 -1.44
C VAL A 211 -7.75 -11.08 -1.62
N CYS A 212 -8.72 -11.25 -0.71
CA CYS A 212 -9.84 -12.17 -0.92
C CYS A 212 -11.13 -11.35 -0.96
N LEU A 213 -11.69 -11.25 -2.17
CA LEU A 213 -12.98 -10.60 -2.45
C LEU A 213 -14.09 -11.63 -2.72
N ILE A 214 -13.75 -12.92 -2.65
CA ILE A 214 -14.65 -14.06 -2.82
C ILE A 214 -15.05 -14.57 -1.43
N GLY A 215 -15.77 -13.73 -0.71
CA GLY A 215 -16.32 -14.03 0.61
C GLY A 215 -16.62 -12.75 1.37
N GLN A 216 -17.12 -12.92 2.59
CA GLN A 216 -17.20 -11.83 3.57
C GLN A 216 -16.65 -12.31 4.91
N PRO A 217 -15.89 -11.46 5.63
CA PRO A 217 -15.47 -10.10 5.25
C PRO A 217 -14.47 -10.05 4.06
N ASN A 218 -14.36 -8.90 3.40
CA ASN A 218 -13.30 -8.68 2.41
C ASN A 218 -11.95 -8.66 3.14
N CYS A 219 -10.97 -9.40 2.63
CA CYS A 219 -9.68 -9.57 3.27
C CYS A 219 -8.54 -9.00 2.43
N PHE A 220 -7.60 -8.34 3.09
CA PHE A 220 -6.38 -7.80 2.51
C PHE A 220 -5.20 -8.40 3.28
N VAL A 221 -4.33 -9.11 2.57
CA VAL A 221 -3.35 -10.03 3.15
C VAL A 221 -1.97 -9.41 3.06
N PHE A 222 -1.32 -9.26 4.21
CA PHE A 222 -0.01 -8.67 4.36
C PHE A 222 0.93 -9.62 5.10
N GLU A 223 2.23 -9.37 4.97
CA GLU A 223 3.26 -9.97 5.81
C GLU A 223 2.92 -9.80 7.30
N TYR A 224 3.00 -10.89 8.06
CA TYR A 224 2.94 -10.85 9.51
C TYR A 224 4.33 -10.56 10.07
N VAL A 225 4.44 -9.51 10.87
CA VAL A 225 5.67 -9.10 11.53
C VAL A 225 5.53 -9.35 13.03
N SER A 226 6.33 -10.26 13.57
CA SER A 226 6.07 -10.88 14.88
C SER A 226 6.21 -9.94 16.08
N ASP A 227 7.15 -9.00 16.05
CA ASP A 227 7.38 -8.11 17.20
C ASP A 227 6.47 -6.86 17.19
N GLY A 228 5.58 -6.76 16.19
CA GLY A 228 4.52 -5.76 16.16
C GLY A 228 5.02 -4.35 15.89
N ARG A 229 4.34 -3.34 16.46
CA ARG A 229 4.61 -1.93 16.18
C ARG A 229 5.90 -1.47 16.87
N LEU A 230 6.70 -0.69 16.15
CA LEU A 230 7.98 -0.20 16.65
C LEU A 230 7.82 0.70 17.89
N ASP A 231 6.78 1.53 17.97
CA ASP A 231 6.53 2.42 19.12
C ASP A 231 6.24 1.67 20.43
N ASP A 232 5.49 0.56 20.35
CA ASP A 232 5.25 -0.31 21.50
C ASP A 232 6.54 -1.06 21.87
N TRP A 233 7.24 -1.56 20.86
CA TRP A 233 8.46 -2.33 21.04
C TRP A 233 9.57 -1.51 21.71
N LEU A 234 9.81 -0.27 21.26
CA LEU A 234 10.78 0.65 21.86
C LEU A 234 10.44 0.95 23.33
N ARG A 235 9.16 1.17 23.64
CA ARG A 235 8.72 1.44 25.03
C ARG A 235 8.92 0.25 25.95
N ALA A 236 8.81 -0.97 25.42
CA ALA A 236 9.07 -2.22 26.15
C ALA A 236 10.58 -2.51 26.31
N HIS A 237 11.44 -1.99 25.42
CA HIS A 237 12.88 -2.26 25.41
C HIS A 237 13.69 -0.96 25.54
N ARG A 238 13.87 -0.46 26.77
CA ARG A 238 14.47 0.86 27.02
C ARG A 238 16.01 0.90 27.06
N ASN A 239 16.67 -0.26 27.09
CA ASN A 239 18.13 -0.37 27.23
C ASN A 239 18.78 -0.87 25.94
N LEU A 240 18.44 -0.24 24.82
CA LEU A 240 18.99 -0.61 23.51
C LEU A 240 20.40 -0.08 23.34
N LYS A 241 21.26 -0.86 22.70
CA LYS A 241 22.60 -0.39 22.36
C LYS A 241 22.48 0.60 21.21
N ARG A 242 23.47 1.50 21.11
CA ARG A 242 23.57 2.47 20.01
C ARG A 242 23.45 1.80 18.65
N ASP A 243 24.08 0.64 18.48
CA ASP A 243 24.11 -0.08 17.21
C ASP A 243 22.73 -0.60 16.81
N ASP A 244 21.92 -1.03 17.78
CA ASP A 244 20.54 -1.48 17.55
C ASP A 244 19.67 -0.30 17.06
N LEU A 245 19.80 0.86 17.72
CA LEU A 245 19.09 2.09 17.35
C LEU A 245 19.49 2.58 15.95
N LEU A 246 20.79 2.56 15.65
CA LEU A 246 21.30 2.89 14.32
C LEU A 246 20.77 1.94 13.25
N LEU A 247 20.73 0.63 13.54
CA LEU A 247 20.19 -0.35 12.59
C LEU A 247 18.70 -0.13 12.32
N MET A 248 17.92 0.25 13.34
CA MET A 248 16.50 0.61 13.18
C MET A 248 16.33 1.83 12.27
N VAL A 249 17.15 2.86 12.48
CA VAL A 249 17.18 4.06 11.63
C VAL A 249 17.54 3.68 10.19
N MET A 250 18.63 2.92 9.99
CA MET A 250 19.07 2.46 8.67
C MET A 250 17.97 1.67 7.94
N SER A 251 17.31 0.75 8.65
CA SER A 251 16.24 -0.09 8.10
C SER A 251 15.07 0.76 7.60
N ALA A 252 14.55 1.67 8.42
CA ALA A 252 13.48 2.57 8.01
C ALA A 252 13.91 3.45 6.82
N GLY A 253 15.15 3.91 6.83
CA GLY A 253 15.73 4.72 5.77
C GLY A 253 15.82 4.01 4.41
N TRP A 254 16.29 2.75 4.39
CA TRP A 254 16.32 1.93 3.17
C TRP A 254 14.92 1.70 2.60
N GLY A 255 13.95 1.40 3.47
CA GLY A 255 12.55 1.26 3.06
C GLY A 255 12.00 2.54 2.42
N LEU A 256 12.28 3.70 3.01
CA LEU A 256 11.77 4.97 2.50
C LEU A 256 12.47 5.41 1.20
N GLU A 257 13.77 5.18 1.09
CA GLU A 257 14.52 5.39 -0.14
C GLU A 257 13.93 4.55 -1.29
N TYR A 258 13.62 3.28 -1.04
CA TYR A 258 13.00 2.40 -2.02
C TYR A 258 11.61 2.88 -2.47
N LEU A 259 10.78 3.37 -1.54
CA LEU A 259 9.49 3.98 -1.90
C LEU A 259 9.67 5.22 -2.79
N HIS A 260 10.63 6.09 -2.47
CA HIS A 260 10.91 7.30 -3.25
C HIS A 260 11.45 6.98 -4.65
N GLN A 261 12.28 5.94 -4.80
CA GLN A 261 12.74 5.44 -6.10
C GLN A 261 11.58 4.95 -6.99
N ASN A 262 10.50 4.47 -6.39
CA ASN A 262 9.27 4.05 -7.08
C ASN A 262 8.23 5.19 -7.23
N THR A 263 8.63 6.44 -6.94
CA THR A 263 7.77 7.63 -6.98
C THR A 263 6.57 7.52 -6.03
N ILE A 264 6.73 6.86 -4.87
CA ILE A 264 5.69 6.68 -3.86
C ILE A 264 5.97 7.59 -2.66
N LEU A 265 5.02 8.48 -2.37
CA LEU A 265 4.99 9.26 -1.13
C LEU A 265 4.30 8.44 -0.04
N HIS A 266 4.91 8.39 1.16
CA HIS A 266 4.33 7.70 2.30
C HIS A 266 3.35 8.57 3.09
N ARG A 267 3.70 9.84 3.35
CA ARG A 267 2.88 10.87 4.01
C ARG A 267 2.45 10.60 5.47
N ASN A 268 3.03 9.58 6.10
CA ASN A 268 2.63 9.14 7.44
C ASN A 268 3.76 8.40 8.17
N ILE A 269 5.01 8.82 7.96
CA ILE A 269 6.19 8.23 8.59
C ILE A 269 6.16 8.54 10.10
N ALA A 270 6.13 7.48 10.92
CA ALA A 270 6.13 7.54 12.38
C ALA A 270 6.43 6.14 12.94
N ALA A 271 6.94 6.05 14.17
CA ALA A 271 7.25 4.77 14.82
C ALA A 271 6.01 3.85 14.90
N LYS A 272 4.82 4.41 15.19
CA LYS A 272 3.55 3.66 15.21
C LYS A 272 3.07 3.13 13.85
N ASN A 273 3.66 3.62 12.75
CA ASN A 273 3.41 3.13 11.40
C ASN A 273 4.61 2.32 10.86
N CYS A 274 5.52 1.90 11.74
CA CYS A 274 6.58 0.95 11.44
C CYS A 274 6.36 -0.33 12.25
N LEU A 275 6.75 -1.46 11.70
CA LEU A 275 6.78 -2.73 12.40
C LEU A 275 8.23 -3.17 12.63
N TYR A 276 8.48 -3.90 13.71
CA TYR A 276 9.79 -4.44 14.02
C TYR A 276 9.81 -5.95 13.81
N ASP A 277 10.78 -6.44 13.07
CA ASP A 277 10.99 -7.86 12.80
C ASP A 277 12.42 -8.24 13.16
N LYS A 278 12.64 -8.65 14.42
CA LYS A 278 13.91 -9.12 15.01
C LYS A 278 15.08 -8.13 14.91
N GLN A 279 15.49 -7.77 13.70
CA GLN A 279 16.60 -6.89 13.36
C GLN A 279 16.18 -5.73 12.43
N PHE A 280 15.07 -5.85 11.70
CA PHE A 280 14.66 -4.86 10.71
C PHE A 280 13.45 -4.06 11.15
N VAL A 281 13.50 -2.75 10.90
CA VAL A 281 12.30 -1.92 10.84
C VAL A 281 11.69 -2.01 9.45
N LYS A 282 10.40 -2.32 9.39
CA LYS A 282 9.59 -2.38 8.17
C LYS A 282 8.58 -1.25 8.16
N LEU A 283 8.60 -0.44 7.10
CA LEU A 283 7.57 0.60 6.90
C LEU A 283 6.20 -0.06 6.67
N SER A 284 5.17 0.50 7.30
CA SER A 284 3.78 0.05 7.24
C SER A 284 2.84 1.26 7.25
N GLY A 285 1.56 1.05 7.57
CA GLY A 285 0.62 2.17 7.71
C GLY A 285 0.36 2.90 6.38
N PHE A 286 0.31 2.15 5.27
CA PHE A 286 0.18 2.66 3.91
C PHE A 286 -1.18 3.33 3.59
N GLY A 287 -1.99 3.63 4.59
CA GLY A 287 -3.32 4.24 4.46
C GLY A 287 -3.37 5.58 3.70
N LYS A 288 -2.22 6.21 3.46
CA LYS A 288 -2.09 7.56 2.89
C LYS A 288 -1.11 7.63 1.71
N ILE A 289 -0.60 6.50 1.23
CA ILE A 289 0.39 6.50 0.16
C ILE A 289 -0.16 7.06 -1.14
N LYS A 290 0.72 7.59 -1.98
CA LYS A 290 0.36 8.10 -3.31
C LYS A 290 1.54 7.95 -4.27
N LYS A 291 1.31 7.41 -5.47
CA LYS A 291 2.32 7.37 -6.53
C LYS A 291 2.33 8.70 -7.29
N THR A 292 3.22 9.61 -6.90
CA THR A 292 3.41 10.97 -7.44
C THR A 292 4.64 11.60 -6.80
N ASP A 293 5.26 12.59 -7.43
CA ASP A 293 6.35 13.37 -6.83
C ASP A 293 5.83 14.44 -5.85
N SER A 294 4.64 14.96 -6.12
CA SER A 294 3.97 15.99 -5.33
C SER A 294 2.47 15.78 -5.27
N TYR A 295 1.88 16.09 -4.12
CA TYR A 295 0.45 15.97 -3.88
C TYR A 295 -0.04 17.09 -2.97
N THR A 296 -0.98 17.90 -3.46
CA THR A 296 -1.72 18.85 -2.63
C THR A 296 -3.05 18.26 -2.24
N MET A 297 -3.25 18.07 -0.94
CA MET A 297 -4.50 17.49 -0.42
C MET A 297 -5.60 18.56 -0.46
N LYS A 298 -6.68 18.28 -1.19
CA LYS A 298 -7.82 19.21 -1.37
C LYS A 298 -8.89 19.10 -0.28
N SER A 299 -8.97 17.97 0.41
CA SER A 299 -9.97 17.72 1.45
C SER A 299 -9.35 17.59 2.83
N SER A 300 -10.04 18.11 3.84
CA SER A 300 -9.61 17.96 5.23
C SER A 300 -9.68 16.47 5.62
N ARG A 301 -8.52 15.85 5.83
CA ARG A 301 -8.38 14.51 6.41
C ARG A 301 -7.62 14.61 7.72
N LYS A 302 -7.90 13.71 8.67
CA LYS A 302 -7.15 13.63 9.94
C LYS A 302 -5.68 13.27 9.67
N MET A 303 -4.78 14.21 9.92
CA MET A 303 -3.33 14.05 9.73
C MET A 303 -2.55 14.03 11.05
N ALA A 304 -1.38 13.40 11.02
CA ALA A 304 -0.50 13.28 12.18
C ALA A 304 0.40 14.52 12.27
N ILE A 305 -0.18 15.67 12.63
CA ILE A 305 0.45 17.00 12.53
C ILE A 305 1.84 17.06 13.20
N LYS A 306 2.04 16.39 14.34
CA LYS A 306 3.32 16.41 15.07
C LYS A 306 4.50 15.77 14.31
N TRP A 307 4.24 15.02 13.24
CA TRP A 307 5.25 14.39 12.37
C TRP A 307 5.40 15.11 11.02
N MET A 308 4.55 16.10 10.75
CA MET A 308 4.47 16.72 9.43
C MET A 308 5.47 17.85 9.26
N ALA A 309 5.96 17.99 8.03
CA ALA A 309 6.75 19.13 7.63
C ALA A 309 5.92 20.44 7.64
N PRO A 310 6.54 21.60 7.85
CA PRO A 310 5.85 22.89 7.90
C PRO A 310 4.93 23.15 6.69
N GLU A 311 5.41 22.90 5.47
CA GLU A 311 4.65 23.11 4.23
C GLU A 311 3.44 22.17 4.12
N SER A 312 3.53 20.97 4.70
CA SER A 312 2.42 20.02 4.76
C SER A 312 1.38 20.44 5.78
N ILE A 313 1.78 21.10 6.87
CA ILE A 313 0.87 21.62 7.90
C ILE A 313 0.13 22.87 7.39
N GLU A 314 0.85 23.79 6.74
CA GLU A 314 0.30 25.08 6.31
C GLU A 314 -0.49 24.96 5.01
N SER A 315 0.09 24.30 4.01
CA SER A 315 -0.42 24.31 2.63
C SER A 315 -0.94 22.95 2.17
N SER A 316 -0.93 21.93 3.04
CA SER A 316 -1.33 20.55 2.69
C SER A 316 -0.57 19.99 1.49
N VAL A 317 0.67 20.45 1.28
CA VAL A 317 1.57 20.00 0.21
C VAL A 317 2.43 18.86 0.73
N PHE A 318 2.43 17.74 0.02
CA PHE A 318 3.22 16.55 0.32
C PHE A 318 4.16 16.24 -0.83
N THR A 319 5.42 16.00 -0.52
CA THR A 319 6.49 15.64 -1.46
C THR A 319 7.43 14.63 -0.81
N GLN A 320 8.37 14.09 -1.59
CA GLN A 320 9.45 13.28 -1.03
C GLN A 320 10.24 14.03 0.07
N LYS A 321 10.40 15.35 -0.06
CA LYS A 321 11.06 16.19 0.96
C LYS A 321 10.25 16.32 2.26
N SER A 322 8.92 16.23 2.19
CA SER A 322 8.07 16.17 3.38
C SER A 322 8.19 14.81 4.09
N ASP A 323 8.37 13.72 3.34
CA ASP A 323 8.66 12.40 3.94
C ASP A 323 10.06 12.38 4.60
N VAL A 324 11.07 13.03 4.00
CA VAL A 324 12.41 13.18 4.60
C VAL A 324 12.33 13.90 5.96
N TYR A 325 11.47 14.91 6.08
CA TYR A 325 11.22 15.57 7.37
C TYR A 325 10.62 14.57 8.38
N GLY A 326 9.60 13.83 7.97
CA GLY A 326 8.97 12.79 8.81
C GLY A 326 9.93 11.69 9.22
N TYR A 327 10.89 11.32 8.35
CA TYR A 327 11.98 10.41 8.68
C TYR A 327 12.91 10.97 9.76
N GLY A 328 13.23 12.26 9.72
CA GLY A 328 13.95 12.94 10.82
C GLY A 328 13.21 12.85 12.15
N ILE A 329 11.87 12.99 12.14
CA ILE A 329 11.03 12.80 13.34
C ILE A 329 11.06 11.34 13.80
N LEU A 330 11.02 10.37 12.89
CA LEU A 330 11.15 8.95 13.24
C LEU A 330 12.51 8.63 13.90
N ILE A 331 13.61 9.24 13.43
CA ILE A 331 14.91 9.13 14.10
C ILE A 331 14.81 9.64 15.54
N TYR A 332 14.16 10.78 15.76
CA TYR A 332 13.89 11.28 17.12
C TYR A 332 13.08 10.26 17.95
N GLU A 333 12.01 9.69 17.41
CA GLU A 333 11.20 8.70 18.14
C GLU A 333 12.03 7.46 18.55
N ILE A 334 12.91 6.98 17.68
CA ILE A 334 13.78 5.82 17.93
C ILE A 334 14.75 6.09 19.08
N PHE A 335 15.43 7.24 19.07
CA PHE A 335 16.40 7.58 20.13
C PHE A 335 15.74 8.05 21.43
N ALA A 336 14.68 8.85 21.34
CA ALA A 336 14.01 9.42 22.51
C ALA A 336 13.00 8.45 23.16
N VAL A 337 12.55 7.42 22.42
CA VAL A 337 11.52 6.45 22.85
C VAL A 337 10.21 7.17 23.26
N LYS A 338 9.87 8.23 22.51
CA LYS A 338 8.73 9.13 22.79
C LYS A 338 8.14 9.67 21.50
N GLU A 339 6.84 10.00 21.55
CA GLU A 339 6.24 10.77 20.47
C GLU A 339 6.83 12.20 20.42
N PRO A 340 6.92 12.83 19.23
CA PRO A 340 7.30 14.24 19.13
C PRO A 340 6.30 15.10 19.90
N TYR A 341 6.80 16.08 20.67
CA TYR A 341 5.98 16.98 21.48
C TYR A 341 4.99 16.22 22.40
N GLU A 342 5.48 15.18 23.07
CA GLU A 342 4.72 14.43 24.08
C GLU A 342 4.17 15.39 25.15
N GLY A 343 2.93 15.15 25.60
CA GLY A 343 2.23 16.03 26.56
C GLY A 343 1.65 17.32 25.97
N ARG A 344 2.03 17.72 24.75
CA ARG A 344 1.43 18.88 24.07
C ARG A 344 0.22 18.48 23.22
N SER A 345 -0.76 19.37 23.11
CA SER A 345 -1.86 19.24 22.16
C SER A 345 -1.36 19.37 20.72
N THR A 346 -2.18 18.91 19.77
CA THR A 346 -1.90 19.06 18.34
C THR A 346 -1.80 20.53 17.91
N ALA A 347 -2.59 21.41 18.53
CA ALA A 347 -2.59 22.84 18.23
C ALA A 347 -1.31 23.52 18.74
N GLU A 348 -0.88 23.20 19.96
CA GLU A 348 0.39 23.71 20.51
C GLU A 348 1.59 23.23 19.68
N ALA A 349 1.65 21.94 19.35
CA ALA A 349 2.73 21.41 18.52
C ALA A 349 2.76 22.09 17.14
N LYS A 350 1.60 22.37 16.54
CA LYS A 350 1.51 23.15 15.31
C LYS A 350 2.10 24.56 15.49
N SER A 351 1.72 25.27 16.55
CA SER A 351 2.25 26.62 16.82
C SER A 351 3.75 26.63 17.02
N LEU A 352 4.29 25.68 17.80
CA LEU A 352 5.73 25.52 18.02
C LEU A 352 6.48 25.32 16.68
N VAL A 353 6.00 24.39 15.84
CA VAL A 353 6.66 24.07 14.56
C VAL A 353 6.61 25.23 13.57
N ILE A 354 5.46 25.91 13.47
CA ILE A 354 5.21 26.91 12.43
C ILE A 354 5.64 28.32 12.84
N LEU A 355 5.33 28.75 14.06
CA LEU A 355 5.55 30.13 14.51
C LEU A 355 6.92 30.30 15.15
N GLU A 356 7.36 29.30 15.91
CA GLU A 356 8.62 29.36 16.67
C GLU A 356 9.77 28.63 15.96
N ASN A 357 9.46 27.93 14.85
CA ASN A 357 10.38 27.04 14.16
C ASN A 357 11.06 26.02 15.09
N ASP A 358 10.32 25.57 16.10
CA ASP A 358 10.82 24.65 17.12
C ASP A 358 10.91 23.21 16.59
N ARG A 359 11.81 22.42 17.14
CA ARG A 359 12.02 20.99 16.80
C ARG A 359 12.26 20.18 18.07
N PRO A 360 11.86 18.89 18.13
CA PRO A 360 12.10 18.07 19.31
C PRO A 360 13.60 17.95 19.65
N ASP A 361 13.92 18.06 20.93
CA ASP A 361 15.29 17.90 21.43
C ASP A 361 15.70 16.44 21.54
N PHE A 362 16.80 16.08 20.87
CA PHE A 362 17.38 14.74 21.00
C PHE A 362 17.90 14.48 22.42
N PRO A 363 17.82 13.22 22.91
CA PRO A 363 18.41 12.86 24.19
C PRO A 363 19.94 12.93 24.15
N GLY A 364 20.59 13.15 25.29
CA GLY A 364 22.04 13.35 25.36
C GLY A 364 22.93 12.17 24.91
N HIS A 365 22.36 10.97 24.75
CA HIS A 365 23.08 9.81 24.21
C HIS A 365 23.06 9.74 22.67
N MET A 366 22.31 10.63 22.02
CA MET A 366 22.30 10.79 20.56
C MET A 366 23.65 11.28 20.06
N MET A 367 24.12 10.77 18.93
CA MET A 367 25.39 11.20 18.36
C MET A 367 25.26 12.60 17.76
N ASN A 368 26.14 13.52 18.18
CA ASN A 368 26.14 14.92 17.75
C ASN A 368 26.05 15.06 16.23
N LYS A 369 26.93 14.35 15.51
CA LYS A 369 26.98 14.42 14.04
C LYS A 369 25.66 14.01 13.38
N LEU A 370 25.03 12.95 13.87
CA LEU A 370 23.72 12.53 13.37
C LEU A 370 22.64 13.57 13.68
N SER A 371 22.65 14.13 14.88
CA SER A 371 21.69 15.18 15.27
C SER A 371 21.83 16.45 14.42
N GLU A 372 23.06 16.85 14.07
CA GLU A 372 23.36 17.97 13.15
C GLU A 372 22.76 17.71 11.78
N VAL A 373 23.00 16.54 11.20
CA VAL A 373 22.48 16.19 9.88
C VAL A 373 20.96 16.14 9.86
N VAL A 374 20.31 15.62 10.91
CA VAL A 374 18.84 15.67 11.00
C VAL A 374 18.36 17.12 11.00
N LYS A 375 18.93 17.98 11.85
CA LYS A 375 18.56 19.39 11.95
C LYS A 375 18.76 20.15 10.63
N GLU A 376 19.91 19.97 9.98
CA GLU A 376 20.28 20.71 8.77
C GLU A 376 19.66 20.18 7.48
N LYS A 377 19.47 18.86 7.36
CA LYS A 377 19.16 18.20 6.09
C LYS A 377 17.84 17.45 6.08
N MET A 378 17.16 17.33 7.22
CA MET A 378 15.83 16.73 7.29
C MET A 378 14.80 17.73 7.84
N TRP A 379 15.17 18.55 8.82
CA TRP A 379 14.28 19.51 9.47
C TRP A 379 14.39 20.96 8.98
N ALA A 380 15.17 21.20 7.92
CA ALA A 380 15.24 22.51 7.28
C ALA A 380 13.84 23.01 6.88
N ILE A 381 13.56 24.29 7.19
CA ILE A 381 12.26 24.91 6.88
C ILE A 381 11.98 24.83 5.38
N ASN A 382 12.91 25.33 4.56
CA ASN A 382 12.81 25.25 3.11
C ASN A 382 13.02 23.80 2.66
N PRO A 383 12.02 23.15 2.02
CA PRO A 383 12.13 21.77 1.54
C PRO A 383 13.31 21.53 0.59
N GLU A 384 13.69 22.55 -0.20
CA GLU A 384 14.82 22.46 -1.15
C GLU A 384 16.18 22.34 -0.45
N LYS A 385 16.28 22.76 0.81
CA LYS A 385 17.51 22.59 1.62
C LYS A 385 17.62 21.20 2.22
N ARG A 386 16.53 20.43 2.25
CA ARG A 386 16.53 19.05 2.75
C ARG A 386 17.22 18.13 1.74
N GLY A 387 17.90 17.10 2.22
CA GLY A 387 18.43 16.03 1.36
C GLY A 387 17.30 15.24 0.68
N THR A 388 17.62 14.52 -0.39
CA THR A 388 16.78 13.40 -0.84
C THR A 388 17.07 12.18 0.04
N MET A 389 16.15 11.21 0.12
CA MET A 389 16.44 9.98 0.87
C MET A 389 17.70 9.27 0.34
N ARG A 390 17.95 9.29 -0.97
CA ARG A 390 19.20 8.78 -1.56
C ARG A 390 20.43 9.45 -0.94
N GLN A 391 20.47 10.77 -0.91
CA GLN A 391 21.58 11.54 -0.34
C GLN A 391 21.75 11.25 1.16
N ILE A 392 20.64 11.20 1.90
CA ILE A 392 20.65 10.87 3.33
C ILE A 392 21.19 9.46 3.58
N MET A 393 20.73 8.46 2.80
CA MET A 393 21.17 7.08 2.99
C MET A 393 22.62 6.86 2.58
N VAL A 394 23.11 7.51 1.53
CA VAL A 394 24.55 7.49 1.19
C VAL A 394 25.39 8.04 2.33
N TRP A 395 24.99 9.16 2.94
CA TRP A 395 25.69 9.70 4.12
C TRP A 395 25.62 8.75 5.31
N MET A 396 24.44 8.20 5.61
CA MET A 396 24.24 7.26 6.72
C MET A 396 25.07 5.97 6.55
N GLN A 397 25.17 5.44 5.33
CA GLN A 397 26.02 4.28 5.02
C GLN A 397 27.50 4.60 5.27
N ALA A 398 27.98 5.79 4.86
CA ALA A 398 29.35 6.21 5.12
C ALA A 398 29.62 6.46 6.62
N TYR A 399 28.62 7.01 7.33
CA TYR A 399 28.69 7.30 8.76
C TYR A 399 28.69 6.04 9.63
N THR A 400 27.83 5.06 9.31
CA THR A 400 27.62 3.85 10.12
C THR A 400 28.43 2.63 9.65
N GLY A 401 28.88 2.62 8.40
CA GLY A 401 29.45 1.45 7.74
C GLY A 401 28.45 0.33 7.42
N MET A 402 27.15 0.55 7.66
CA MET A 402 26.09 -0.44 7.41
C MET A 402 25.64 -0.39 5.95
N GLU A 403 25.60 -1.55 5.28
CA GLU A 403 25.10 -1.69 3.91
C GLU A 403 24.02 -2.78 3.85
N LEU A 404 22.89 -2.46 3.20
CA LEU A 404 21.87 -3.46 2.90
C LEU A 404 22.25 -4.17 1.60
N ARG A 405 22.47 -5.48 1.67
CA ARG A 405 22.67 -6.32 0.49
C ARG A 405 21.47 -7.21 0.28
N ILE A 406 20.75 -6.94 -0.81
CA ILE A 406 19.62 -7.76 -1.22
C ILE A 406 20.18 -8.81 -2.18
N VAL A 407 20.14 -10.09 -1.78
CA VAL A 407 20.61 -11.22 -2.59
C VAL A 407 19.39 -11.99 -3.11
N GLY A 408 19.20 -11.99 -4.43
CA GLY A 408 18.12 -12.70 -5.12
C GLY A 408 17.10 -11.78 -5.84
N GLY A 409 16.52 -12.30 -6.93
CA GLY A 409 15.51 -11.63 -7.77
C GLY A 409 14.05 -11.96 -7.43
N GLU A 410 13.13 -11.42 -8.25
CA GLU A 410 11.67 -11.37 -8.04
C GLU A 410 11.07 -12.58 -7.30
N GLY A 411 10.44 -12.31 -6.16
CA GLY A 411 9.61 -13.25 -5.42
C GLY A 411 10.28 -14.00 -4.26
N ARG A 412 11.62 -14.10 -4.21
CA ARG A 412 12.36 -14.69 -3.07
C ARG A 412 13.74 -14.02 -2.88
N SER A 413 13.74 -12.72 -2.61
CA SER A 413 14.95 -12.03 -2.20
C SER A 413 15.29 -12.36 -0.75
N VAL A 414 16.48 -12.91 -0.50
CA VAL A 414 17.05 -13.01 0.84
C VAL A 414 17.80 -11.71 1.10
N ALA A 415 17.29 -10.88 1.99
CA ALA A 415 18.02 -9.70 2.42
C ALA A 415 19.02 -10.09 3.51
N ALA A 416 20.29 -9.76 3.30
CA ALA A 416 21.32 -9.88 4.31
C ALA A 416 21.87 -8.48 4.61
N ILE A 417 21.92 -8.10 5.88
CA ILE A 417 22.71 -6.93 6.28
C ILE A 417 24.16 -7.36 6.25
N HIS A 418 24.97 -6.69 5.44
CA HIS A 418 26.41 -6.89 5.49
C HIS A 418 27.03 -5.72 6.25
N GLN A 419 27.51 -6.00 7.46
CA GLN A 419 28.27 -5.05 8.26
C GLN A 419 29.75 -5.36 8.03
N LYS A 420 30.52 -4.40 7.50
CA LYS A 420 31.99 -4.55 7.52
C LYS A 420 32.44 -4.45 8.97
N MET A 421 32.75 -5.59 9.61
CA MET A 421 33.08 -5.69 11.04
C MET A 421 34.36 -4.92 11.44
N ASP A 422 35.20 -4.52 10.49
CA ASP A 422 36.51 -3.91 10.80
C ASP A 422 36.45 -2.39 11.10
N ALA A 423 35.29 -1.74 11.05
CA ALA A 423 35.21 -0.29 11.27
C ALA A 423 33.88 0.19 11.87
N LEU A 424 33.61 -0.19 13.11
CA LEU A 424 32.57 0.41 13.97
C LEU A 424 33.00 1.76 14.56
N ILE A 425 33.74 2.54 13.79
CA ILE A 425 34.05 3.93 14.11
C ILE A 425 33.05 4.75 13.31
N THR A 426 32.06 5.35 13.97
CA THR A 426 31.30 6.42 13.34
C THR A 426 32.30 7.42 12.78
N LYS A 427 32.47 7.47 11.46
CA LYS A 427 33.44 8.39 10.86
C LYS A 427 32.84 9.79 10.91
N ASP A 428 33.65 10.78 11.25
CA ASP A 428 33.28 12.18 11.03
C ASP A 428 33.25 12.44 9.52
N VAL A 429 32.12 12.10 8.90
CA VAL A 429 31.90 12.31 7.46
C VAL A 429 31.33 13.72 7.29
N GLU A 430 32.13 14.59 6.68
CA GLU A 430 31.65 15.90 6.25
C GLU A 430 30.60 15.75 5.14
N LEU A 431 29.44 16.35 5.34
CA LEU A 431 28.32 16.23 4.43
C LEU A 431 28.62 16.78 3.02
N GLN A 432 29.57 17.73 2.91
CA GLN A 432 29.98 18.35 1.64
C GLN A 432 30.94 17.47 0.83
N SER A 433 31.55 16.44 1.43
CA SER A 433 32.49 15.57 0.75
C SER A 433 31.81 14.40 0.03
N LEU A 434 30.47 14.32 0.06
CA LEU A 434 29.72 13.21 -0.55
C LEU A 434 29.20 13.56 -1.95
N PRO A 435 29.28 12.62 -2.91
CA PRO A 435 28.77 12.82 -4.27
C PRO A 435 27.29 13.22 -4.26
N GLY A 436 26.97 14.33 -4.93
CA GLY A 436 25.59 14.82 -5.08
C GLY A 436 25.13 15.82 -4.00
N PHE A 437 25.97 16.19 -3.02
CA PHE A 437 25.70 17.31 -2.10
C PHE A 437 26.27 18.66 -2.57
N GLU A 438 26.85 18.73 -3.77
CA GLU A 438 27.37 19.98 -4.34
C GLU A 438 26.30 21.07 -4.34
N LYS A 439 26.68 22.25 -3.83
CA LYS A 439 25.82 23.43 -3.78
C LYS A 439 25.25 23.69 -5.17
N THR A 440 23.93 23.61 -5.31
CA THR A 440 23.20 24.24 -6.41
C THR A 440 23.53 25.73 -6.35
N GLN A 441 24.55 26.17 -7.09
CA GLN A 441 24.78 27.58 -7.30
C GLN A 441 23.53 28.10 -8.02
N ALA A 442 22.80 28.98 -7.34
CA ALA A 442 21.66 29.67 -7.89
C ALA A 442 22.09 30.33 -9.20
N LYS A 443 21.58 29.84 -10.34
CA LYS A 443 21.64 30.57 -11.60
C LYS A 443 20.73 31.79 -11.43
N THR A 444 21.33 32.91 -11.06
CA THR A 444 20.68 34.23 -11.08
C THR A 444 20.25 34.53 -12.51
N PHE A 445 18.96 34.36 -12.81
CA PHE A 445 18.39 34.84 -14.07
C PHE A 445 18.35 36.36 -14.04
N VAL A 446 19.36 36.99 -14.62
CA VAL A 446 19.34 38.43 -14.92
C VAL A 446 18.32 38.66 -16.05
N HIS A 447 17.16 39.22 -15.70
CA HIS A 447 16.22 39.77 -16.67
C HIS A 447 16.88 40.93 -17.44
N LYS A 448 17.32 40.66 -18.68
CA LYS A 448 17.56 41.73 -19.65
C LYS A 448 16.21 42.31 -20.08
N LYS A 449 15.85 43.45 -19.50
CA LYS A 449 14.81 44.35 -20.03
C LYS A 449 15.16 44.70 -21.48
N ARG A 450 14.33 44.28 -22.44
CA ARG A 450 14.28 44.88 -23.77
C ARG A 450 13.75 46.31 -23.62
N LYS A 451 14.59 47.30 -23.95
CA LYS A 451 14.14 48.66 -24.22
C LYS A 451 13.43 48.67 -25.58
N LYS A 452 12.37 49.49 -25.66
CA LYS A 452 11.67 49.87 -26.88
C LYS A 452 12.61 50.43 -27.94
#